data_AF-A0A3D1FXU8-F1
#
_entry.id   AF-A0A3D1FXU8-F1
#
_cell.length_a   1.000
_cell.length_b   1.000
_cell.length_c   1.000
_cell.angle_alpha   90.00
_cell.angle_beta   90.00
_cell.angle_gamma   90.00
#
_symmetry.space_group_name_H-M   'P 1'
#
loop_
_entity.id
_entity.type
_entity.pdbx_description
1 polymer ?
#
loop_
_entity_poly.entity_id
_entity_poly.type
_entity_poly.pdbx_seq_one_letter_code
_entity_poly.pdbx_strand_id
1 'polypeptide(L)'
;MHMLPEPEEDKGFYDKAIEGYTAFYNGQSFGSIVEIIEQSVQNLFLIESDEVQHLIPVVEPFIQRIDHKKKSIYFDLPEGLLDL
;
A
#
# COMPACT_ATOMS: atom_id res chain seq x y z
N MET A 1 21.96 16.24 -25.19
CA MET A 1 20.85 15.28 -25.33
C MET A 1 20.29 15.04 -23.95
N HIS A 2 19.01 15.35 -23.73
CA HIS A 2 18.36 15.14 -22.44
C HIS A 2 18.01 13.65 -22.38
N MET A 3 18.75 12.88 -21.59
CA MET A 3 18.36 11.51 -21.27
C MET A 3 17.24 11.63 -20.25
N LEU A 4 16.02 11.37 -20.69
CA LEU A 4 14.91 11.09 -19.80
C LEU A 4 15.31 9.86 -18.99
N PRO A 5 15.22 9.89 -17.64
CA PRO A 5 15.43 8.67 -16.87
C PRO A 5 14.46 7.61 -17.39
N GLU A 6 14.97 6.39 -17.60
CA GLU A 6 14.16 5.21 -17.90
C GLU A 6 13.02 5.16 -16.86
N PRO A 7 11.77 4.86 -17.24
CA PRO A 7 10.71 4.69 -16.25
C PRO A 7 11.17 3.59 -15.31
N GLU A 8 11.48 3.95 -14.06
CA GLU A 8 11.66 2.97 -13.00
C GLU A 8 10.42 2.07 -13.08
N GLU A 9 10.66 0.78 -13.29
CA GLU A 9 9.66 -0.28 -13.47
C GLU A 9 8.37 0.07 -12.72
N ASP A 10 7.23 0.16 -13.40
CA ASP A 10 5.91 0.36 -12.80
C ASP A 10 5.68 -0.75 -11.76
N LYS A 11 6.04 -0.49 -10.49
CA LYS A 11 6.37 -1.51 -9.48
C LYS A 11 5.11 -2.16 -8.90
N GLY A 12 4.38 -2.99 -9.66
CA GLY A 12 3.52 -4.07 -9.13
C GLY A 12 2.45 -3.72 -8.08
N PHE A 13 2.13 -2.44 -7.85
CA PHE A 13 1.20 -2.00 -6.78
C PHE A 13 -0.27 -2.23 -7.14
N TYR A 14 -0.56 -2.30 -8.45
CA TYR A 14 -1.90 -2.48 -9.00
C TYR A 14 -2.28 -3.96 -9.19
N ASP A 15 -1.36 -4.87 -8.85
CA ASP A 15 -1.63 -6.29 -8.96
C ASP A 15 -2.65 -6.69 -7.89
N LYS A 16 -3.86 -7.09 -8.31
CA LYS A 16 -4.90 -7.65 -7.40
C LYS A 16 -4.39 -8.84 -6.58
N ALA A 17 -3.25 -9.40 -6.96
CA ALA A 17 -2.53 -10.44 -6.23
C ALA A 17 -2.05 -10.05 -4.81
N ILE A 18 -2.20 -8.79 -4.38
CA ILE A 18 -1.87 -8.36 -3.01
C ILE A 18 -3.04 -8.37 -2.03
N GLU A 19 -4.25 -8.72 -2.47
CA GLU A 19 -5.36 -9.03 -1.57
C GLU A 19 -4.93 -10.16 -0.59
N GLY A 20 -5.24 -9.97 0.69
CA GLY A 20 -4.82 -10.84 1.79
C GLY A 20 -3.39 -10.60 2.29
N TYR A 21 -2.66 -9.60 1.80
CA TYR A 21 -1.35 -9.24 2.36
C TYR A 21 -1.53 -8.51 3.69
N THR A 22 -0.64 -8.75 4.65
CA THR A 22 -0.63 -8.03 5.92
C THR A 22 0.04 -6.67 5.74
N ALA A 23 -0.62 -5.62 6.22
CA ALA A 23 -0.13 -4.26 6.21
C ALA A 23 0.63 -3.95 7.50
N PHE A 24 1.87 -3.48 7.37
CA PHE A 24 2.76 -3.11 8.47
C PHE A 24 3.10 -1.62 8.42
N TYR A 25 3.07 -0.96 9.56
CA TYR A 25 3.52 0.42 9.74
C TYR A 25 4.35 0.50 11.02
N ASN A 26 5.54 1.14 10.97
CA ASN A 26 6.48 1.21 12.10
C ASN A 26 6.78 -0.15 12.77
N GLY A 27 6.79 -1.22 12.00
CA GLY A 27 7.08 -2.59 12.48
C GLY A 27 5.91 -3.30 13.14
N GLN A 28 4.73 -2.68 13.22
CA GLN A 28 3.50 -3.29 13.74
C GLN A 28 2.51 -3.54 12.61
N SER A 29 1.82 -4.69 12.64
CA SER A 29 0.72 -4.94 11.71
C SER A 29 -0.50 -4.14 12.15
N PHE A 30 -1.12 -3.43 11.22
CA PHE A 30 -2.34 -2.66 11.49
C PHE A 30 -3.55 -3.17 10.70
N GLY A 31 -3.41 -4.31 10.03
CA GLY A 31 -4.50 -4.99 9.35
C GLY A 31 -4.04 -5.82 8.17
N SER A 32 -5.00 -6.32 7.41
CA SER A 32 -4.77 -7.00 6.14
C SER A 32 -5.46 -6.26 5.00
N ILE A 33 -4.83 -6.23 3.83
CA ILE A 33 -5.40 -5.65 2.63
C ILE A 33 -6.55 -6.56 2.19
N VAL A 34 -7.76 -6.03 2.20
CA VAL A 34 -8.97 -6.76 1.80
C VAL A 34 -9.28 -6.53 0.34
N GLU A 35 -9.12 -5.29 -0.13
CA GLU A 35 -9.43 -4.90 -1.50
C GLU A 35 -8.58 -3.68 -1.92
N ILE A 36 -8.37 -3.52 -3.22
CA ILE A 36 -7.96 -2.26 -3.83
C ILE A 36 -9.18 -1.61 -4.47
N ILE A 37 -9.66 -0.52 -3.87
CA ILE A 37 -10.78 0.26 -4.40
C ILE A 37 -10.26 1.12 -5.56
N GLU A 38 -10.67 0.77 -6.78
CA GLU A 38 -10.34 1.52 -7.98
C GLU A 38 -11.24 2.76 -8.11
N GLN A 39 -10.64 3.96 -8.16
CA GLN A 39 -11.39 5.20 -8.38
C GLN A 39 -10.85 5.97 -9.58
N SER A 40 -11.65 6.91 -10.08
CA SER A 40 -11.30 7.70 -11.27
C SER A 40 -10.05 8.57 -11.11
N VAL A 41 -9.66 8.89 -9.87
CA VAL A 41 -8.52 9.79 -9.57
C VAL A 41 -7.38 9.06 -8.88
N GLN A 42 -7.67 8.30 -7.81
CA GLN A 42 -6.65 7.54 -7.08
C GLN A 42 -7.22 6.23 -6.53
N ASN A 43 -6.43 5.17 -6.58
CA ASN A 43 -6.82 3.90 -5.96
C ASN A 43 -6.54 3.92 -4.45
N LEU A 44 -7.31 3.15 -3.69
CA LEU A 44 -7.18 3.05 -2.23
C LEU A 44 -7.03 1.59 -1.80
N PHE A 45 -6.07 1.30 -0.92
CA PHE A 45 -6.06 0.07 -0.15
C PHE A 45 -7.15 0.14 0.92
N LEU A 46 -8.06 -0.84 0.91
CA LEU A 46 -8.90 -1.14 2.05
C LEU A 46 -8.16 -2.11 2.95
N ILE A 47 -7.73 -1.64 4.12
CA ILE A 47 -7.03 -2.45 5.13
C ILE A 47 -7.96 -2.62 6.31
N GLU A 48 -8.24 -3.86 6.69
CA GLU A 48 -9.09 -4.17 7.84
C GLU A 48 -8.29 -4.79 8.98
N SER A 49 -8.61 -4.35 10.19
CA SER A 49 -8.25 -5.00 11.45
C SER A 49 -9.53 -5.41 12.19
N ASP A 50 -9.40 -6.14 13.31
CA ASP A 50 -10.57 -6.57 14.10
C ASP A 50 -11.43 -5.40 14.63
N GLU A 51 -10.85 -4.20 14.72
CA GLU A 51 -11.49 -3.04 15.36
C GLU A 51 -11.84 -1.91 14.38
N VAL A 52 -11.04 -1.72 13.34
CA VAL A 52 -11.14 -0.56 12.43
C VAL A 52 -10.75 -0.89 10.98
N GLN A 53 -11.28 -0.11 10.04
CA GLN A 53 -10.93 -0.14 8.62
C GLN A 53 -10.16 1.12 8.26
N HIS A 54 -9.08 0.98 7.48
CA HIS A 54 -8.26 2.09 7.00
C HIS A 54 -8.26 2.14 5.47
N LEU A 55 -8.41 3.35 4.93
CA LEU A 55 -8.31 3.64 3.50
C LEU A 55 -6.99 4.35 3.22
N ILE A 56 -6.03 3.62 2.65
CA ILE A 56 -4.68 4.14 2.38
C ILE A 56 -4.49 4.34 0.88
N PRO A 57 -4.12 5.55 0.40
CA PRO A 57 -3.84 5.78 -1.01
C PRO A 57 -2.76 4.84 -1.56
N VAL A 58 -3.03 4.27 -2.74
CA VAL A 58 -2.07 3.44 -3.48
C VAL A 58 -1.09 4.35 -4.20
N VAL A 59 -0.10 4.85 -3.46
CA VAL A 59 0.93 5.77 -3.96
C VAL A 59 2.30 5.33 -3.49
N GLU A 60 3.32 5.44 -4.36
CA GLU A 60 4.68 5.02 -4.07
C GLU A 60 5.28 5.59 -2.77
N PRO A 61 5.06 6.87 -2.41
CA PRO A 61 5.62 7.44 -1.19
C PRO A 61 5.17 6.74 0.09
N PHE A 62 4.01 6.07 0.08
CA PHE A 62 3.48 5.37 1.23
C PHE A 62 3.98 3.93 1.33
N ILE A 63 4.66 3.42 0.31
CA ILE A 63 5.07 2.02 0.26
C ILE A 63 6.58 1.94 0.43
N GLN A 64 7.00 1.55 1.62
CA GLN A 64 8.41 1.36 1.93
C GLN A 64 8.97 0.12 1.22
N ARG A 65 8.24 -1.00 1.24
CA ARG A 65 8.58 -2.23 0.49
C ARG A 65 7.41 -3.21 0.44
N ILE A 66 7.48 -4.16 -0.48
CA ILE A 66 6.59 -5.32 -0.58
C ILE A 66 7.40 -6.61 -0.48
N ASP A 67 6.97 -7.52 0.40
CA ASP A 67 7.52 -8.87 0.54
C ASP A 67 6.47 -9.89 0.07
N HIS A 68 6.52 -10.27 -1.21
CA HIS A 68 5.61 -11.26 -1.80
C HIS A 68 5.79 -12.66 -1.23
N LYS A 69 6.98 -13.00 -0.68
CA LYS A 69 7.20 -14.33 -0.07
C LYS A 69 6.46 -14.44 1.26
N LYS A 70 6.43 -13.35 2.04
CA LYS A 70 5.72 -13.28 3.32
C LYS A 70 4.29 -12.77 3.20
N LYS A 71 3.86 -12.33 2.02
CA LYS A 71 2.59 -11.63 1.80
C LYS A 71 2.44 -10.44 2.75
N SER A 72 3.44 -9.56 2.75
CA SER A 72 3.47 -8.40 3.65
C SER A 72 3.82 -7.14 2.87
N ILE A 73 3.09 -6.05 3.16
CA ILE A 73 3.41 -4.71 2.66
C ILE A 73 3.79 -3.83 3.84
N TYR A 74 4.93 -3.16 3.72
CA TYR A 74 5.43 -2.23 4.72
C TYR A 74 5.19 -0.83 4.21
N PHE A 75 4.42 -0.08 4.99
CA PHE A 75 4.02 1.27 4.69
C PHE A 75 4.87 2.28 5.46
N ASP A 76 5.10 3.44 4.85
CA ASP A 76 5.65 4.64 5.46
C ASP A 76 4.60 5.74 5.38
N LEU A 77 3.71 5.76 6.39
CA LEU A 77 2.56 6.66 6.43
C LEU A 77 2.91 7.91 7.24
N PRO A 78 2.41 9.09 6.86
CA PRO A 78 2.52 10.28 7.70
C PRO A 78 1.84 10.08 9.05
N GLU A 79 2.38 10.73 10.08
CA GLU A 79 1.81 10.74 11.43
C GLU A 79 0.36 11.24 11.39
N GLY A 80 -0.55 10.56 12.11
CA GLY A 80 -1.96 10.90 12.14
C GLY A 80 -2.82 10.28 11.03
N LEU A 81 -2.24 9.62 10.02
CA LEU A 81 -3.04 9.03 8.92
C LEU A 81 -3.91 7.84 9.38
N LEU A 82 -3.45 7.09 10.37
CA LEU A 82 -4.17 5.94 10.94
C LEU A 82 -5.11 6.31 12.10
N ASP A 83 -5.06 7.55 12.59
CA ASP A 83 -5.87 8.02 13.72
C ASP A 83 -7.26 8.52 13.30
N LEU A 84 -7.63 8.34 12.02
CA LEU A 84 -8.90 8.81 11.40
C LEU A 84 -10.05 7.80 11.53
#